data_AF-A0A3D6DNF4-F1
#
_entry.id   AF-A0A3D6DNF4-F1
#
_cell.length_a   1.000
_cell.length_b   1.000
_cell.length_c   1.000
_cell.angle_alpha   90.00
_cell.angle_beta   90.00
_cell.angle_gamma   90.00
#
_symmetry.space_group_name_H-M   'P 1'
#
loop_
_entity.id
_entity.type
_entity.pdbx_description
1 polymer ?
#
loop_
_entity_poly.entity_id
_entity_poly.type
_entity_poly.pdbx_seq_one_letter_code
_entity_poly.pdbx_strand_id
1 'polypeptide(L)'
;MGFEPGDFDDGEGCEVWPEHWQAVEVFAALQTQWAVGGMGGVIGLRYEVLPTVCDLLGVKKRRRRELFDALRTMESAALEVLNARKGG
;
A
#
# COMPACT_ATOMS: atom_id res chain seq x y z
N MET A 1 -10.81 1.12 -29.42
CA MET A 1 -10.15 0.71 -28.18
C MET A 1 -11.27 0.24 -27.28
N GLY A 2 -11.44 -1.07 -27.12
CA GLY A 2 -12.63 -1.69 -26.55
C GLY A 2 -12.48 -1.84 -25.05
N PHE A 3 -13.16 -0.95 -24.32
CA PHE A 3 -13.52 -1.17 -22.92
C PHE A 3 -15.02 -0.90 -22.85
N GLU A 4 -15.82 -1.94 -22.63
CA GLU A 4 -17.24 -1.80 -22.34
C GLU A 4 -17.40 -1.33 -20.88
N PRO A 5 -18.47 -0.59 -20.55
CA PRO A 5 -18.70 -0.10 -19.18
C PRO A 5 -18.68 -1.19 -18.09
N GLY A 6 -18.86 -2.48 -18.46
CA GLY A 6 -18.76 -3.63 -17.56
C GLY A 6 -17.39 -4.34 -17.53
N ASP A 7 -16.37 -3.81 -18.23
CA ASP A 7 -14.98 -4.31 -18.13
C ASP A 7 -14.26 -3.75 -16.88
N PHE A 8 -14.84 -2.73 -16.25
CA PHE A 8 -14.43 -2.27 -14.93
C PHE A 8 -15.23 -3.06 -13.90
N ASP A 9 -14.54 -3.93 -13.16
CA ASP A 9 -15.12 -4.69 -12.04
C ASP A 9 -15.93 -3.76 -11.12
N ASP A 10 -17.22 -4.07 -10.93
CA ASP A 10 -18.15 -3.32 -10.06
C ASP A 10 -17.80 -3.45 -8.57
N GLY A 11 -16.67 -4.08 -8.23
CA GLY A 11 -16.12 -4.13 -6.90
C GLY A 11 -15.97 -2.71 -6.38
N GLU A 12 -16.74 -2.37 -5.35
CA GLU A 12 -16.81 -1.03 -4.73
C GLU A 12 -15.40 -0.44 -4.60
N GLY A 13 -15.03 0.40 -5.56
CA GLY A 13 -13.75 1.09 -5.55
C GLY A 13 -13.66 1.90 -4.25
N CYS A 14 -12.50 1.89 -3.61
CA CYS A 14 -12.31 2.74 -2.45
C CYS A 14 -12.21 4.20 -2.94
N GLU A 15 -13.11 5.07 -2.49
CA GLU A 15 -12.98 6.51 -2.73
C GLU A 15 -11.74 7.03 -1.99
N VAL A 16 -10.80 7.58 -2.76
CA VAL A 16 -9.54 8.12 -2.23
C VAL A 16 -9.48 9.60 -2.56
N TRP A 17 -9.35 10.45 -1.53
CA TRP A 17 -9.16 11.88 -1.75
C TRP A 17 -7.88 12.16 -2.56
N PRO A 18 -7.88 13.13 -3.49
CA PRO A 18 -6.75 13.38 -4.40
C PRO A 18 -5.39 13.54 -3.71
N GLU A 19 -5.36 14.13 -2.52
CA GLU A 19 -4.17 14.30 -1.70
C GLU A 19 -3.56 12.97 -1.23
N HIS A 20 -4.36 11.93 -1.03
CA HIS A 20 -3.95 10.61 -0.56
C HIS A 20 -3.66 9.62 -1.69
N TRP A 21 -3.96 9.97 -2.94
CA TRP A 21 -3.73 9.08 -4.08
C TRP A 21 -2.27 8.61 -4.17
N GLN A 22 -1.31 9.54 -3.99
CA GLN A 22 0.11 9.18 -4.00
C GLN A 22 0.49 8.21 -2.87
N ALA A 23 -0.23 8.20 -1.74
CA ALA A 23 0.00 7.22 -0.68
C ALA A 23 -0.50 5.83 -1.08
N VAL A 24 -1.67 5.76 -1.73
CA VAL A 24 -2.21 4.51 -2.28
C VAL A 24 -1.28 3.93 -3.35
N GLU A 25 -0.77 4.76 -4.26
CA GLU A 25 0.19 4.33 -5.29
C GLU A 25 1.48 3.75 -4.68
N VAL A 26 2.05 4.44 -3.69
CA VAL A 26 3.26 3.96 -3.01
C VAL A 26 2.98 2.69 -2.22
N PHE A 27 1.85 2.59 -1.52
CA PHE A 27 1.46 1.40 -0.78
C PHE A 27 1.27 0.19 -1.72
N ALA A 28 0.58 0.39 -2.84
CA ALA A 28 0.39 -0.63 -3.86
C ALA A 28 1.72 -1.09 -4.47
N ALA A 29 2.66 -0.17 -4.71
CA ALA A 29 4.01 -0.52 -5.16
C ALA A 29 4.80 -1.35 -4.12
N LEU A 30 4.49 -1.21 -2.83
CA LEU A 30 5.09 -1.96 -1.73
C LEU A 30 4.38 -3.28 -1.41
N GLN A 31 3.32 -3.66 -2.13
CA GLN A 31 2.47 -4.82 -1.79
C GLN A 31 3.21 -6.17 -1.68
N THR A 32 4.37 -6.30 -2.31
CA THR A 32 5.22 -7.51 -2.25
C THR A 32 6.34 -7.41 -1.22
N GLN A 33 6.46 -6.28 -0.54
CA GLN A 33 7.59 -5.91 0.30
C GLN A 33 7.28 -6.07 1.79
N TRP A 34 6.81 -7.25 2.17
CA TRP A 34 6.50 -7.61 3.54
C TRP A 34 7.68 -8.31 4.22
N ALA A 35 8.03 -7.86 5.42
CA ALA A 35 8.86 -8.63 6.33
C ALA A 35 8.02 -9.74 6.99
N VAL A 36 8.57 -10.94 7.05
CA VAL A 36 7.92 -12.13 7.60
C VAL A 36 8.74 -12.61 8.80
N GLY A 37 8.08 -12.79 9.94
CA GLY A 37 8.70 -13.30 11.17
C GLY A 37 8.95 -14.81 11.14
N GLY A 38 9.72 -15.32 12.11
CA GLY A 38 10.17 -16.72 12.14
C GLY A 38 9.04 -17.78 12.18
N MET A 39 7.85 -17.43 12.66
CA MET A 39 6.66 -18.30 12.65
C MET A 39 5.74 -18.05 11.42
N GLY A 40 6.21 -17.28 10.43
CA GLY A 40 5.50 -17.00 9.19
C GLY A 40 4.53 -15.81 9.23
N GLY A 41 4.30 -15.17 10.37
CA GLY A 41 3.45 -13.97 10.44
C GLY A 41 4.07 -12.77 9.71
N VAL A 42 3.24 -11.91 9.13
CA VAL A 42 3.71 -10.63 8.55
C VAL A 42 3.92 -9.64 9.69
N ILE A 43 5.11 -9.03 9.76
CA ILE A 43 5.46 -8.11 10.86
C ILE A 43 5.39 -6.63 10.44
N GLY A 44 5.47 -6.34 9.15
CA GLY A 44 5.46 -4.98 8.61
C GLY A 44 6.04 -4.89 7.20
N LEU A 45 5.99 -3.71 6.62
CA LEU A 45 6.63 -3.34 5.38
C LEU A 45 8.13 -3.16 5.59
N ARG A 46 8.90 -3.52 4.56
CA ARG A 46 10.34 -3.24 4.50
C ARG A 46 10.55 -1.78 4.12
N TYR A 47 10.76 -0.92 5.10
CA TYR A 47 10.95 0.51 4.87
C TYR A 47 12.28 0.85 4.17
N GLU A 48 13.23 -0.08 4.10
CA GLU A 48 14.51 0.10 3.41
C GLU A 48 14.33 0.37 1.91
N VAL A 49 13.26 -0.16 1.30
CA VAL A 49 12.96 0.06 -0.12
C VAL A 49 12.13 1.33 -0.38
N LEU A 50 11.57 1.95 0.66
CA LEU A 50 10.68 3.11 0.53
C LEU A 50 11.34 4.30 -0.18
N PRO A 51 12.61 4.67 0.08
CA PRO A 51 13.27 5.75 -0.66
C PRO A 51 13.32 5.50 -2.18
N THR A 52 13.66 4.28 -2.59
CA THR A 52 13.71 3.87 -4.00
C THR A 52 12.34 3.95 -4.65
N VAL A 53 11.30 3.45 -3.98
CA VAL A 53 9.91 3.54 -4.49
C VAL A 53 9.47 5.00 -4.60
N CYS A 54 9.78 5.83 -3.59
CA CYS A 54 9.50 7.26 -3.63
C CYS A 54 10.19 7.96 -4.81
N ASP A 55 11.43 7.58 -5.13
CA ASP A 55 12.17 8.15 -6.25
C ASP A 55 11.56 7.71 -7.59
N LEU A 56 11.23 6.42 -7.75
CA LEU A 56 10.60 5.86 -8.95
C LEU A 56 9.22 6.48 -9.24
N LEU A 57 8.45 6.79 -8.20
CA LEU A 57 7.11 7.39 -8.30
C LEU A 57 7.13 8.92 -8.24
N GLY A 58 8.31 9.55 -8.26
CA GLY A 58 8.42 11.02 -8.28
C GLY A 58 7.88 11.72 -7.02
N VAL A 59 7.90 11.04 -5.87
CA VAL A 59 7.44 11.60 -4.59
C VAL A 59 8.40 12.71 -4.13
N LYS A 60 7.89 13.95 -4.11
CA LYS A 60 8.61 15.12 -3.63
C LYS A 60 9.05 14.94 -2.18
N LYS A 61 10.30 15.29 -1.86
CA LYS A 61 10.87 15.17 -0.50
C LYS A 61 10.00 15.80 0.59
N ARG A 62 9.41 16.98 0.33
CA ARG A 62 8.46 17.67 1.25
C ARG A 62 7.27 16.80 1.65
N ARG A 63 6.76 15.95 0.74
CA ARG A 63 5.59 15.11 0.96
C ARG A 63 5.91 13.80 1.67
N ARG A 64 7.20 13.41 1.77
CA ARG A 64 7.58 12.10 2.30
C ARG A 64 7.15 11.89 3.74
N ARG A 65 7.09 12.95 4.55
CA ARG A 65 6.60 12.86 5.93
C ARG A 65 5.12 12.48 6.00
N GLU A 66 4.26 13.24 5.32
CA GLU A 66 2.82 12.97 5.23
C GLU A 66 2.55 11.60 4.61
N LEU A 67 3.29 11.26 3.55
CA LEU A 67 3.24 9.95 2.92
C LEU A 67 3.56 8.82 3.91
N PHE A 68 4.62 8.98 4.70
CA PHE A 68 5.03 7.97 5.66
C PHE A 68 3.97 7.74 6.74
N ASP A 69 3.35 8.81 7.24
CA ASP A 69 2.25 8.71 8.22
C ASP A 69 1.02 7.98 7.62
N ALA A 70 0.68 8.26 6.35
CA ALA A 70 -0.37 7.56 5.63
C ALA A 70 -0.04 6.06 5.43
N LEU A 71 1.20 5.74 5.05
CA LEU A 71 1.66 4.36 4.87
C LEU A 71 1.59 3.55 6.17
N ARG A 72 1.95 4.13 7.31
CA ARG A 72 1.83 3.47 8.62
C ARG A 72 0.39 3.13 8.97
N THR A 73 -0.55 4.00 8.61
CA THR A 73 -1.99 3.76 8.80
C THR A 73 -2.45 2.58 7.95
N MET A 74 -2.09 2.56 6.66
CA MET A 74 -2.41 1.47 5.74
C MET A 74 -1.75 0.14 6.13
N GLU A 75 -0.49 0.19 6.57
CA GLU A 75 0.25 -0.96 7.09
C GLU A 75 -0.48 -1.60 8.27
N SER A 76 -0.89 -0.80 9.27
CA SER A 76 -1.60 -1.31 10.45
C SER A 76 -2.87 -2.07 10.06
N ALA A 77 -3.70 -1.49 9.18
CA ALA A 77 -4.92 -2.13 8.69
C ALA A 77 -4.62 -3.41 7.90
N ALA A 78 -3.58 -3.39 7.06
CA ALA A 78 -3.18 -4.57 6.29
C ALA A 78 -2.64 -5.69 7.18
N LEU A 79 -1.88 -5.37 8.23
CA LEU A 79 -1.37 -6.37 9.18
C LEU A 79 -2.49 -7.11 9.90
N GLU A 80 -3.57 -6.41 10.28
CA GLU A 80 -4.76 -7.04 10.87
C GLU A 80 -5.36 -8.07 9.92
N VAL A 81 -5.57 -7.72 8.65
CA VAL A 81 -6.16 -8.60 7.64
C VAL A 81 -5.23 -9.77 7.26
N LEU A 82 -3.94 -9.49 7.03
CA LEU A 82 -2.97 -10.47 6.58
C LEU A 82 -2.66 -11.52 7.65
N ASN A 83 -2.62 -11.11 8.92
CA ASN A 83 -2.38 -12.05 10.02
C ASN A 83 -3.66 -12.74 10.51
N ALA A 84 -4.84 -12.12 10.37
CA ALA A 84 -6.12 -12.79 10.69
C ALA A 84 -6.34 -14.04 9.81
N ARG A 85 -5.94 -13.99 8.54
CA ARG A 85 -6.05 -15.12 7.59
C ARG A 85 -5.15 -16.32 7.91
N LYS A 86 -4.16 -16.17 8.79
CA LYS A 86 -3.27 -17.28 9.23
C LYS A 86 -3.76 -18.00 10.48
N GLY A 87 -4.84 -17.54 11.12
CA GLY A 87 -5.45 -18.19 12.29
C GLY A 87 -6.43 -19.32 11.94
N GLY A 88 -6.21 -20.05 10.83
CA GLY A 88 -7.04 -21.18 10.38
C GLY A 88 -6.26 -22.50 10.44
#